data_AF-A0A922SJ67-F1
#
_entry.id   AF-A0A922SJ67-F1
#
_cell.length_a   1.000
_cell.length_b   1.000
_cell.length_c   1.000
_cell.angle_alpha   90.00
_cell.angle_beta   90.00
_cell.angle_gamma   90.00
#
_symmetry.space_group_name_H-M   'P 1'
#
loop_
_entity.id
_entity.type
_entity.pdbx_description
1 polymer ?
#
loop_
_entity_poly.entity_id
_entity_poly.type
_entity_poly.pdbx_seq_one_letter_code
_entity_poly.pdbx_strand_id
1 'polypeptide(L)'
;MPFVNIKKQYLAMGLLIFVMLFLFNTRPVFQCQFNAEVSSYLPVIYGITPTYPRLAQKADLTRLSQTLMHIKNLHWVVIEDSAEKTKLVANLLKESNLKYTHLNIKTHKTKHSTASGVEQRNLALDWLKGHLQKAEDQRGVVYFMDDDNTYSLKVFDEVRFVDS
;
A
#
# COMPACT_ATOMS: atom_id res chain seq x y z
N MET A 1 39.18 -71.86 -14.35
CA MET A 1 39.20 -70.50 -14.95
C MET A 1 38.57 -69.50 -13.96
N PRO A 2 39.34 -68.77 -13.13
CA PRO A 2 38.79 -67.88 -12.10
C PRO A 2 38.85 -66.37 -12.44
N PHE A 3 39.40 -65.99 -13.60
CA PHE A 3 39.68 -64.58 -13.95
C PHE A 3 38.44 -63.71 -14.24
N VAL A 4 37.28 -64.30 -14.55
CA VAL A 4 36.06 -63.55 -14.94
C VAL A 4 35.32 -62.98 -13.72
N ASN A 5 35.44 -63.61 -12.55
CA ASN A 5 34.66 -63.23 -11.36
C ASN A 5 35.21 -61.95 -10.70
N ILE A 6 36.52 -61.78 -10.74
CA ILE A 6 37.23 -60.65 -10.15
C ILE A 6 36.84 -59.32 -10.84
N LYS A 7 36.75 -59.30 -12.18
CA LYS A 7 36.32 -58.09 -12.92
C LYS A 7 34.87 -57.70 -12.64
N LYS A 8 33.97 -58.67 -12.46
CA LYS A 8 32.57 -58.40 -12.09
C LYS A 8 32.45 -57.87 -10.65
N GLN A 9 33.28 -58.38 -9.74
CA GLN A 9 33.33 -57.89 -8.35
C GLN A 9 33.80 -56.43 -8.26
N TYR A 10 34.82 -56.04 -9.03
CA TYR A 10 35.27 -54.63 -9.07
C TYR A 10 34.22 -53.70 -9.69
N LEU A 11 33.49 -54.16 -10.71
CA LEU A 11 32.39 -53.39 -11.31
C LEU A 11 31.23 -53.20 -10.31
N ALA A 12 30.85 -54.26 -9.60
CA ALA A 12 29.82 -54.19 -8.57
C ALA A 12 30.22 -53.29 -7.39
N MET A 13 31.49 -53.36 -6.96
CA MET A 13 32.01 -52.52 -5.89
C MET A 13 32.09 -51.04 -6.32
N GLY A 14 32.47 -50.77 -7.57
CA GLY A 14 32.43 -49.42 -8.14
C GLY A 14 31.01 -48.84 -8.21
N LEU A 15 30.02 -49.65 -8.62
CA LEU A 15 28.61 -49.24 -8.64
C LEU A 15 28.09 -48.93 -7.23
N LEU A 16 28.49 -49.74 -6.24
CA LEU A 16 28.05 -49.57 -4.85
C LEU A 16 28.66 -48.32 -4.21
N ILE A 17 29.93 -48.01 -4.52
CA ILE A 17 30.58 -46.75 -4.12
C ILE A 17 29.90 -45.56 -4.80
N PHE A 18 29.56 -45.66 -6.09
CA PHE A 18 28.85 -44.60 -6.81
C PHE A 18 27.46 -44.33 -6.22
N VAL A 19 26.69 -45.37 -5.91
CA VAL A 19 25.37 -45.23 -5.26
C VAL A 19 25.51 -44.63 -3.87
N MET A 20 26.50 -45.05 -3.07
CA MET A 20 26.79 -44.43 -1.78
C MET A 20 27.13 -42.95 -1.94
N LEU A 21 28.02 -42.58 -2.87
CA LEU A 21 28.36 -41.19 -3.14
C LEU A 21 27.14 -40.39 -3.61
N PHE A 22 26.25 -40.96 -4.43
CA PHE A 22 25.02 -40.31 -4.87
C PHE A 22 24.05 -40.06 -3.70
N LEU A 23 23.90 -41.04 -2.79
CA LEU A 23 23.06 -40.92 -1.59
C LEU A 23 23.65 -40.01 -0.51
N PHE A 24 24.98 -39.88 -0.42
CA PHE A 24 25.65 -38.99 0.52
C PHE A 24 25.85 -37.56 -0.04
N ASN A 25 25.79 -37.38 -1.36
CA ASN A 25 25.92 -36.07 -2.01
C ASN A 25 24.56 -35.37 -2.23
N THR A 26 23.44 -35.99 -1.85
CA THR A 26 22.18 -35.29 -1.61
C THR A 26 22.21 -34.61 -0.24
N ARG A 27 23.18 -33.72 -0.01
CA ARG A 27 22.98 -32.69 1.00
C ARG A 27 21.87 -31.80 0.45
N PRO A 28 20.78 -31.54 1.19
CA PRO A 28 19.88 -30.48 0.77
C PRO A 28 20.76 -29.25 0.63
N VAL A 29 20.73 -28.64 -0.57
CA VAL A 29 21.20 -27.26 -0.70
C VAL A 29 20.48 -26.53 0.43
N PHE A 30 21.24 -26.03 1.41
CA PHE A 30 20.71 -25.11 2.39
C PHE A 30 20.29 -23.88 1.59
N GLN A 31 19.08 -23.95 1.04
CA GLN A 31 18.35 -22.77 0.68
C GLN A 31 18.22 -22.06 2.01
N CYS A 32 18.95 -20.94 2.15
CA CYS A 32 18.71 -20.01 3.22
C CYS A 32 17.23 -19.62 3.07
N GLN A 33 16.34 -20.37 3.72
CA GLN A 33 14.97 -19.95 3.91
C GLN A 33 15.10 -18.77 4.85
N PHE A 34 15.20 -17.59 4.25
CA PHE A 34 14.88 -16.36 4.93
C PHE A 34 13.40 -16.45 5.27
N ASN A 35 13.08 -17.19 6.33
CA ASN A 35 11.84 -17.03 7.05
C ASN A 35 11.99 -15.70 7.80
N ALA A 36 11.95 -14.60 7.05
CA ALA A 36 11.39 -13.42 7.65
C ALA A 36 9.95 -13.81 7.97
N GLU A 37 9.67 -14.00 9.25
CA GLU A 37 8.37 -13.57 9.74
C GLU A 37 8.28 -12.07 9.47
N VAL A 38 7.91 -11.73 8.23
CA VAL A 38 7.40 -10.41 7.92
C VAL A 38 6.11 -10.37 8.71
N SER A 39 6.12 -9.70 9.85
CA SER A 39 4.91 -9.21 10.48
C SER A 39 4.02 -8.69 9.34
N SER A 40 2.87 -9.33 9.10
CA SER A 40 1.95 -9.03 7.98
C SER A 40 1.24 -7.69 8.18
N TYR A 41 1.89 -6.78 8.88
CA TYR A 41 1.43 -5.48 9.23
C TYR A 41 1.51 -4.61 7.98
N LEU A 42 0.34 -4.23 7.47
CA LEU A 42 0.22 -3.33 6.33
C LEU A 42 -0.16 -1.95 6.87
N PRO A 43 0.74 -0.95 6.92
CA PRO A 43 0.42 0.39 7.42
C PRO A 43 -0.76 1.02 6.69
N VAL A 44 -1.62 1.77 7.39
CA VAL A 44 -2.73 2.50 6.77
C VAL A 44 -2.17 3.68 5.98
N ILE A 45 -2.67 3.89 4.75
CA ILE A 45 -2.43 5.14 4.02
C ILE A 45 -3.62 6.07 4.23
N TYR A 46 -3.37 7.23 4.83
CA TYR A 46 -4.34 8.32 4.93
C TYR A 46 -4.16 9.26 3.74
N GLY A 47 -4.95 9.04 2.68
CA GLY A 47 -4.96 9.88 1.49
C GLY A 47 -5.77 11.15 1.73
N ILE A 48 -5.11 12.30 1.82
CA ILE A 48 -5.75 13.60 2.08
C ILE A 48 -6.00 14.32 0.76
N THR A 49 -7.27 14.51 0.40
CA THR A 49 -7.68 15.15 -0.85
C THR A 49 -8.52 16.40 -0.60
N PRO A 50 -7.94 17.60 -0.73
CA PRO A 50 -8.73 18.83 -0.84
C PRO A 50 -9.44 18.87 -2.20
N THR A 51 -10.70 19.30 -2.22
CA THR A 51 -11.46 19.48 -3.46
C THR A 51 -12.35 20.71 -3.36
N TYR A 52 -12.78 21.28 -4.49
CA TYR A 52 -13.67 22.44 -4.51
C TYR A 52 -14.65 22.35 -5.68
N PRO A 53 -15.83 23.02 -5.60
CA PRO A 53 -16.83 22.99 -6.65
C PRO A 53 -16.29 23.57 -7.97
N ARG A 54 -16.20 22.72 -9.01
CA ARG A 54 -15.87 23.09 -10.39
C ARG A 54 -16.49 22.11 -11.36
N LEU A 55 -16.57 22.47 -12.65
CA LEU A 55 -17.18 21.63 -13.69
C LEU A 55 -16.58 20.22 -13.76
N ALA A 56 -15.25 20.11 -13.63
CA ALA A 56 -14.53 18.83 -13.69
C ALA A 56 -14.54 18.03 -12.38
N GLN A 57 -15.01 18.60 -11.26
CA GLN A 57 -14.84 18.03 -9.91
C GLN A 57 -15.31 16.58 -9.83
N LYS A 58 -16.52 16.29 -10.34
CA LYS A 58 -17.07 14.93 -10.32
C LYS A 58 -16.19 13.96 -11.10
N ALA A 59 -15.72 14.36 -12.28
CA ALA A 59 -14.90 13.52 -13.14
C ALA A 59 -13.53 13.22 -12.49
N ASP A 60 -12.89 14.22 -11.92
CA ASP A 60 -11.61 14.11 -11.22
C ASP A 60 -11.72 13.17 -10.02
N LEU A 61 -12.72 13.38 -9.15
CA LEU A 61 -12.97 12.53 -7.99
C LEU A 61 -13.36 11.10 -8.39
N THR A 62 -14.10 10.91 -9.50
CA THR A 62 -14.41 9.57 -10.00
C THR A 62 -13.14 8.87 -10.48
N ARG A 63 -12.29 9.52 -11.27
CA ARG A 63 -11.03 8.92 -11.74
C ARG A 63 -10.11 8.56 -10.57
N LEU A 64 -10.02 9.45 -9.59
CA LEU A 64 -9.25 9.21 -8.38
C LEU A 64 -9.82 8.05 -7.56
N SER A 65 -11.13 8.01 -7.30
CA SER A 65 -11.76 6.93 -6.54
C SER A 65 -11.54 5.57 -7.18
N GLN A 66 -11.66 5.48 -8.52
CA GLN A 66 -11.39 4.26 -9.27
C GLN A 66 -9.95 3.78 -9.10
N THR A 67 -8.98 4.69 -9.05
CA THR A 67 -7.57 4.35 -8.77
C THR A 67 -7.41 3.85 -7.34
N LEU A 68 -8.01 4.54 -6.36
CA LEU A 68 -7.90 4.23 -4.94
C LEU A 68 -8.52 2.88 -4.56
N MET A 69 -9.52 2.40 -5.30
CA MET A 69 -10.13 1.08 -5.06
C MET A 69 -9.15 -0.09 -5.19
N HIS A 70 -8.04 0.11 -5.89
CA HIS A 70 -7.01 -0.92 -6.04
C HIS A 70 -6.00 -0.92 -4.88
N ILE A 71 -6.06 0.06 -3.97
CA ILE A 71 -5.07 0.24 -2.90
C ILE A 71 -5.55 -0.44 -1.62
N LYS A 72 -4.74 -1.37 -1.09
CA LYS A 72 -5.03 -2.06 0.17
C LYS A 72 -4.82 -1.14 1.37
N ASN A 73 -5.66 -1.30 2.39
CA ASN A 73 -5.61 -0.57 3.67
C ASN A 73 -5.39 0.95 3.49
N LEU A 74 -6.31 1.58 2.76
CA LEU A 74 -6.33 3.02 2.52
C LEU A 74 -7.57 3.63 3.16
N HIS A 75 -7.39 4.79 3.80
CA HIS A 75 -8.46 5.63 4.33
C HIS A 75 -8.44 6.97 3.59
N TRP A 76 -9.49 7.25 2.83
CA TRP A 76 -9.58 8.45 2.00
C TRP A 76 -10.23 9.61 2.77
N VAL A 77 -9.47 10.65 3.06
CA VAL A 77 -9.96 11.85 3.74
C VAL A 77 -10.21 12.93 2.68
N VAL A 78 -11.48 13.22 2.39
CA VAL A 78 -11.88 14.24 1.41
C VAL A 78 -12.37 15.48 2.14
N ILE A 79 -11.80 16.63 1.77
CA ILE A 79 -12.09 17.92 2.39
C ILE A 79 -12.58 18.88 1.31
N GLU A 80 -13.86 19.25 1.39
CA GLU A 80 -14.43 20.23 0.46
C GLU A 80 -14.12 21.67 0.91
N ASP A 81 -13.68 22.50 -0.04
CA ASP A 81 -13.67 23.96 0.08
C ASP A 81 -15.10 24.50 -0.09
N SER A 82 -15.91 24.27 0.94
CA SER A 82 -17.31 24.64 0.98
C SER A 82 -17.81 24.85 2.40
N ALA A 83 -18.84 25.68 2.54
CA ALA A 83 -19.48 25.92 3.85
C ALA A 83 -20.21 24.67 4.38
N GLU A 84 -20.62 23.78 3.49
CA GLU A 84 -21.35 22.55 3.78
C GLU A 84 -20.87 21.40 2.90
N LYS A 85 -21.10 20.17 3.35
CA LYS A 85 -20.84 18.96 2.55
C LYS A 85 -21.82 18.90 1.40
N THR A 86 -21.33 18.86 0.16
CA THR A 86 -22.19 18.84 -1.01
C THR A 86 -22.79 17.46 -1.23
N LYS A 87 -24.03 17.41 -1.75
CA LYS A 87 -24.68 16.14 -2.11
C LYS A 87 -23.88 15.38 -3.19
N LEU A 88 -23.21 16.11 -4.08
CA LEU A 88 -22.40 15.53 -5.15
C LEU A 88 -21.27 14.68 -4.58
N VAL A 89 -20.45 15.25 -3.69
CA VAL A 89 -19.31 14.54 -3.10
C VAL A 89 -19.78 13.47 -2.12
N ALA A 90 -20.81 13.75 -1.31
CA ALA A 90 -21.37 12.77 -0.39
C ALA A 90 -21.88 11.50 -1.11
N ASN A 91 -22.58 11.66 -2.24
CA ASN A 91 -23.07 10.53 -3.03
C ASN A 91 -21.91 9.79 -3.70
N LEU A 92 -20.94 10.49 -4.29
CA LEU A 92 -19.76 9.88 -4.92
C LEU A 92 -18.97 9.03 -3.92
N LEU A 93 -18.74 9.55 -2.70
CA LEU A 93 -18.03 8.82 -1.65
C LEU A 93 -18.80 7.57 -1.21
N LYS A 94 -20.13 7.69 -1.04
CA LYS A 94 -21.00 6.55 -0.72
C LYS A 94 -20.97 5.47 -1.81
N GLU A 95 -20.95 5.86 -3.08
CA GLU A 95 -20.90 4.95 -4.23
C GLU A 95 -19.50 4.31 -4.43
N SER A 96 -18.44 4.95 -3.94
CA SER A 96 -17.05 4.48 -4.12
C SER A 96 -16.71 3.19 -3.37
N ASN A 97 -17.47 2.83 -2.32
CA ASN A 97 -17.17 1.72 -1.40
C ASN A 97 -15.79 1.77 -0.72
N LEU A 98 -15.10 2.92 -0.77
CA LEU A 98 -13.84 3.14 -0.06
C LEU A 98 -14.11 3.40 1.42
N LYS A 99 -13.12 3.14 2.28
CA LYS A 99 -13.14 3.68 3.64
C LYS A 99 -12.79 5.16 3.56
N TYR A 100 -13.71 6.04 3.97
CA TYR A 100 -13.51 7.48 3.82
C TYR A 100 -13.90 8.30 5.05
N THR A 101 -13.46 9.55 5.05
CA THR A 101 -13.99 10.61 5.92
C THR A 101 -14.26 11.84 5.07
N HIS A 102 -15.47 12.37 5.20
CA HIS A 102 -15.90 13.56 4.47
C HIS A 102 -15.89 14.76 5.42
N LEU A 103 -15.04 15.73 5.15
CA LEU A 103 -14.91 16.99 5.87
C LEU A 103 -15.21 18.17 4.94
N ASN A 104 -15.41 19.35 5.52
CA ASN A 104 -15.58 20.57 4.75
C ASN A 104 -15.10 21.78 5.56
N ILE A 105 -14.45 22.72 4.89
CA ILE A 105 -14.09 24.04 5.44
C ILE A 105 -13.96 25.02 4.28
N LYS A 106 -14.67 26.14 4.39
CA LYS A 106 -14.63 27.20 3.39
C LYS A 106 -13.39 28.06 3.62
N THR A 107 -12.51 28.16 2.63
CA THR A 107 -11.34 29.04 2.69
C THR A 107 -11.78 30.50 2.81
N HIS A 108 -11.29 31.17 3.85
CA HIS A 108 -11.44 32.60 4.00
C HIS A 108 -10.34 33.30 3.19
N LYS A 109 -10.61 33.56 1.89
CA LYS A 109 -9.66 34.28 1.03
C LYS A 109 -9.41 35.69 1.56
N THR A 110 -8.27 35.88 2.23
CA THR A 110 -7.74 37.21 2.50
C THR A 110 -7.09 37.76 1.23
N LYS A 111 -7.09 39.09 1.04
CA LYS A 111 -6.56 39.77 -0.16
C LYS A 111 -5.09 39.45 -0.51
N HIS A 112 -4.35 38.77 0.37
CA HIS A 112 -2.92 38.51 0.25
C HIS A 112 -2.52 37.03 0.34
N SER A 113 -3.46 36.09 0.45
CA SER A 113 -3.13 34.66 0.47
C SER A 113 -3.11 34.07 -0.93
N THR A 114 -1.94 33.58 -1.35
CA THR A 114 -1.73 32.90 -2.64
C THR A 114 -1.84 31.38 -2.53
N ALA A 115 -1.87 30.83 -1.32
CA ALA A 115 -1.85 29.39 -1.08
C ALA A 115 -3.28 28.82 -0.95
N SER A 116 -3.75 28.16 -2.01
CA SER A 116 -5.00 27.39 -1.99
C SER A 116 -4.84 26.10 -1.17
N GLY A 117 -5.89 25.67 -0.48
CA GLY A 117 -5.93 24.36 0.17
C GLY A 117 -5.33 24.28 1.58
N VAL A 118 -4.81 25.37 2.15
CA VAL A 118 -4.13 25.36 3.47
C VAL A 118 -5.08 24.99 4.60
N GLU A 119 -6.25 25.64 4.65
CA GLU A 119 -7.25 25.40 5.69
C GLU A 119 -7.76 23.96 5.65
N GLN A 120 -7.94 23.41 4.45
CA GLN A 120 -8.39 22.04 4.23
C GLN A 120 -7.35 21.02 4.73
N ARG A 121 -6.07 21.24 4.40
CA ARG A 121 -4.96 20.39 4.86
C ARG A 121 -4.82 20.43 6.38
N ASN A 122 -4.92 21.61 7.00
CA ASN A 122 -4.87 21.76 8.46
C ASN A 122 -6.04 21.05 9.15
N LEU A 123 -7.27 21.22 8.63
CA LEU A 123 -8.43 20.51 9.16
C LEU A 123 -8.24 18.98 9.09
N ALA A 124 -7.68 18.48 7.99
CA ALA A 124 -7.40 17.06 7.83
C ALA A 124 -6.38 16.56 8.86
N LEU A 125 -5.32 17.33 9.13
CA LEU A 125 -4.33 17.00 10.15
C LEU A 125 -4.91 17.02 11.57
N ASP A 126 -5.77 17.98 11.89
CA ASP A 126 -6.42 18.04 13.21
C ASP A 126 -7.41 16.91 13.41
N TRP A 127 -8.17 16.56 12.37
CA TRP A 127 -8.99 15.36 12.36
C TRP A 127 -8.13 14.10 12.58
N LEU A 128 -7.00 14.00 11.89
CA LEU A 128 -6.11 12.83 11.97
C LEU A 128 -5.53 12.67 13.38
N LYS A 129 -5.08 13.75 14.02
CA LYS A 129 -4.59 13.72 15.42
C LYS A 129 -5.66 13.14 16.36
N GLY A 130 -6.91 13.61 16.25
CA GLY A 130 -8.02 13.11 17.06
C GLY A 130 -8.44 11.68 16.72
N HIS A 131 -8.30 11.28 15.46
CA HIS A 131 -8.58 9.91 15.01
C HIS A 131 -7.54 8.92 15.55
N LEU A 132 -6.25 9.23 15.44
CA LEU A 132 -5.15 8.38 15.89
C LEU A 132 -5.12 8.18 17.40
N GLN A 133 -5.56 9.17 18.19
CA GLN A 133 -5.72 9.00 19.65
C GLN A 133 -6.71 7.89 20.04
N LYS A 134 -7.65 7.56 19.15
CA LYS A 134 -8.69 6.54 19.36
C LYS A 134 -8.41 5.24 18.60
N ALA A 135 -7.44 5.25 17.68
CA ALA A 135 -7.10 4.10 16.88
C ALA A 135 -6.25 3.13 17.70
N GLU A 136 -6.53 1.83 17.58
CA GLU A 136 -5.72 0.77 18.20
C GLU A 136 -4.29 0.74 17.65
N ASP A 137 -4.14 1.11 16.38
CA ASP A 137 -2.86 1.19 15.69
C ASP A 137 -2.67 2.59 15.12
N GLN A 138 -1.62 3.25 15.59
CA GLN A 138 -1.29 4.63 15.23
C GLN A 138 -0.29 4.72 14.08
N ARG A 139 0.23 3.57 13.63
CA ARG A 139 1.18 3.50 12.52
C ARG A 139 0.44 3.67 11.20
N GLY A 140 1.01 4.50 10.34
CA GLY A 140 0.43 4.82 9.04
C GLY A 140 1.19 5.95 8.38
N VAL A 141 0.86 6.20 7.12
CA VAL A 141 1.47 7.26 6.32
C VAL A 141 0.39 8.22 5.86
N VAL A 142 0.72 9.51 5.90
CA VAL A 142 -0.12 10.57 5.35
C VAL A 142 0.35 10.88 3.94
N TYR A 143 -0.55 10.84 2.96
CA TYR A 143 -0.24 11.22 1.59
C TYR A 143 -1.20 12.32 1.11
N PHE A 144 -0.65 13.50 0.82
CA PHE A 144 -1.43 14.62 0.28
C PHE A 144 -1.63 14.42 -1.21
N MET A 145 -2.89 14.34 -1.63
CA MET A 145 -3.31 13.96 -2.95
C MET A 145 -4.32 14.95 -3.52
N ASP A 146 -3.88 15.86 -4.39
CA ASP A 146 -4.79 16.73 -5.12
C ASP A 146 -5.67 15.90 -6.09
N ASP A 147 -6.92 16.35 -6.31
CA ASP A 147 -7.97 15.59 -7.00
C ASP A 147 -7.76 15.48 -8.53
N ASP A 148 -7.04 16.43 -9.14
CA ASP A 148 -6.75 16.50 -10.57
C ASP A 148 -5.47 15.75 -10.99
N ASN A 149 -4.62 15.35 -10.03
CA ASN A 149 -3.40 14.59 -10.31
C ASN A 149 -3.67 13.15 -10.78
N THR A 150 -2.69 12.57 -11.45
CA THR A 150 -2.69 11.16 -11.87
C THR A 150 -1.71 10.36 -11.02
N TYR A 151 -2.17 9.24 -10.46
CA TYR A 151 -1.39 8.40 -9.55
C TYR A 151 -1.21 7.00 -10.14
N SER A 152 0.04 6.53 -10.19
CA SER A 152 0.34 5.13 -10.46
C SER A 152 0.10 4.30 -9.20
N LEU A 153 -0.41 3.07 -9.34
CA LEU A 153 -0.60 2.19 -8.18
C LEU A 153 0.71 1.95 -7.39
N LYS A 154 1.84 1.92 -8.10
CA LYS A 154 3.17 1.70 -7.50
C LYS A 154 3.55 2.74 -6.45
N VAL A 155 3.10 4.00 -6.60
CA VAL A 155 3.44 5.06 -5.64
C VAL A 155 2.89 4.74 -4.24
N PHE A 156 1.75 4.05 -4.15
CA PHE A 156 1.15 3.67 -2.88
C PHE A 156 1.88 2.51 -2.20
N ASP A 157 2.60 1.69 -2.97
CA ASP A 157 3.47 0.66 -2.41
C ASP A 157 4.76 1.31 -1.88
N GLU A 158 5.29 2.30 -2.59
CA GLU A 158 6.50 3.04 -2.20
C GLU A 158 6.29 3.91 -0.96
N VAL A 159 5.26 4.77 -0.95
CA VAL A 159 5.01 5.69 0.17
C VAL A 159 4.66 4.96 1.47
N ARG A 160 4.20 3.71 1.39
CA ARG A 160 3.81 2.93 2.57
C ARG A 160 4.98 2.60 3.50
N PHE A 161 6.19 2.57 2.96
CA PHE A 161 7.41 2.23 3.69
C PHE A 161 8.37 3.42 3.82
N VAL A 162 7.83 4.64 3.88
CA VAL A 162 8.62 5.80 4.24
C VAL A 162 8.99 5.68 5.72
N ASP A 163 10.27 5.47 5.99
CA ASP A 163 10.81 5.44 7.35
C ASP A 163 10.62 6.82 8.01
N SER A 164 10.20 6.80 9.28
CA SER A 164 9.97 7.99 10.11
C SER A 164 11.25 8.44 10.82
#